data_AF-A0A175WD26-F1
#
_entry.id   AF-A0A175WD26-F1
#
_cell.length_a   1.000
_cell.length_b   1.000
_cell.length_c   1.000
_cell.angle_alpha   90.00
_cell.angle_beta   90.00
_cell.angle_gamma   90.00
#
_symmetry.space_group_name_H-M   'P 1'
#
loop_
_entity.id
_entity.type
_entity.pdbx_description
1 polymer ?
#
loop_
_entity_poly.entity_id
_entity_poly.type
_entity_poly.pdbx_seq_one_letter_code
_entity_poly.pdbx_strand_id
1 'polypeptide(L)'
;MPLQSTPASIATAAGSQLALSRQPLQSISANTRLPSAPVRKKPGPKPKSLLDRKAVDKPIKRPQRSYSREKKIQVLTFLLHHKQVRTRQIQERRRNGASEADILLSTDLLRYRDVTLEEAGVFFKIPVSTIGRWWTKREEILQDNCREGIP
;
A
#
# COMPACT_ATOMS: atom_id res chain seq x y z
N MET A 1 21.35 -55.50 24.03
CA MET A 1 20.66 -54.27 24.47
C MET A 1 19.36 -54.14 23.69
N PRO A 2 18.21 -54.54 24.25
CA PRO A 2 16.89 -54.44 23.60
C PRO A 2 16.07 -53.28 24.22
N LEU A 3 15.27 -52.55 23.43
CA LEU A 3 13.98 -51.91 23.81
C LEU A 3 13.30 -51.50 22.49
N GLN A 4 12.35 -52.31 22.01
CA GLN A 4 10.89 -52.16 22.18
C GLN A 4 10.24 -51.15 21.23
N SER A 5 9.40 -51.74 20.38
CA SER A 5 8.53 -51.25 19.32
C SER A 5 7.20 -50.70 19.85
N THR A 6 6.67 -49.67 19.18
CA THR A 6 5.23 -49.44 19.03
C THR A 6 4.93 -48.82 17.66
N PRO A 7 4.01 -49.41 16.88
CA PRO A 7 3.20 -48.65 15.94
C PRO A 7 1.71 -48.94 16.21
N ALA A 8 0.89 -47.89 16.29
CA ALA A 8 -0.56 -48.09 16.38
C ALA A 8 -1.32 -46.86 15.87
N SER A 9 -2.15 -47.15 14.84
CA SER A 9 -3.57 -46.79 14.81
C SER A 9 -3.88 -45.32 14.45
N ILE A 10 -4.78 -44.97 13.54
CA ILE A 10 -6.17 -45.44 13.32
C ILE A 10 -6.55 -44.87 11.92
N ALA A 11 -6.80 -45.70 10.90
CA ALA A 11 -8.12 -46.04 10.33
C ALA A 11 -9.07 -44.87 9.96
N THR A 12 -9.44 -44.80 8.67
CA THR A 12 -10.78 -44.52 8.05
C THR A 12 -10.51 -44.08 6.60
N ALA A 13 -10.63 -44.87 5.53
CA ALA A 13 -11.75 -45.64 4.95
C ALA A 13 -12.83 -44.79 4.24
N ALA A 14 -13.23 -45.26 3.04
CA ALA A 14 -14.22 -44.74 2.07
C ALA A 14 -13.69 -43.66 1.11
N GLY A 15 -13.58 -43.91 -0.20
CA GLY A 15 -14.68 -44.12 -1.15
C GLY A 15 -14.83 -42.81 -1.94
N SER A 16 -14.96 -42.71 -3.26
CA SER A 16 -15.34 -43.64 -4.30
C SER A 16 -14.74 -43.16 -5.62
N GLN A 17 -14.40 -44.12 -6.47
CA GLN A 17 -14.28 -43.88 -7.90
C GLN A 17 -15.65 -43.47 -8.45
N LEU A 18 -15.76 -42.27 -9.04
CA LEU A 18 -16.85 -41.98 -9.97
C LEU A 18 -16.28 -41.14 -11.11
N ALA A 19 -16.02 -41.83 -12.21
CA ALA A 19 -15.96 -41.23 -13.53
C ALA A 19 -17.27 -40.46 -13.76
N LEU A 20 -17.19 -39.13 -13.77
CA LEU A 20 -18.29 -38.29 -14.23
C LEU A 20 -18.37 -38.40 -15.76
N SER A 21 -19.05 -39.46 -16.19
CA SER A 21 -19.75 -39.54 -17.47
C SER A 21 -20.41 -38.19 -17.77
N ARG A 22 -19.97 -37.54 -18.86
CA ARG A 22 -20.62 -36.34 -19.37
C ARG A 22 -22.03 -36.75 -19.79
N GLN A 23 -23.04 -36.38 -19.01
CA GLN A 23 -24.42 -36.57 -19.41
C GLN A 23 -24.67 -35.82 -20.73
N PRO A 24 -25.30 -36.46 -21.73
CA PRO A 24 -25.74 -35.76 -22.93
C PRO A 24 -26.79 -34.71 -22.54
N LEU A 25 -26.78 -33.55 -23.22
CA LEU A 25 -27.79 -32.51 -23.04
C LEU A 25 -29.18 -33.12 -23.22
N GLN A 26 -29.99 -33.10 -22.16
CA GLN A 26 -31.40 -33.46 -22.26
C GLN A 26 -32.13 -32.41 -23.11
N SER A 27 -32.96 -32.88 -24.04
CA SER A 27 -33.85 -32.02 -24.82
C SER A 27 -34.87 -31.35 -23.89
N ILE A 28 -34.78 -30.02 -23.76
CA ILE A 28 -35.77 -29.22 -23.03
C ILE A 28 -37.11 -29.37 -23.76
N SER A 29 -38.12 -29.89 -23.05
CA SER A 29 -39.50 -29.98 -23.56
C SER A 29 -40.01 -28.60 -23.96
N ALA A 30 -40.56 -28.47 -25.17
CA ALA A 30 -41.14 -27.23 -25.68
C ALA A 30 -42.29 -26.69 -24.81
N ASN A 31 -42.82 -27.49 -23.88
CA ASN A 31 -43.86 -27.11 -22.93
C ASN A 31 -43.33 -26.73 -21.54
N THR A 32 -42.02 -26.51 -21.39
CA THR A 32 -41.46 -25.90 -20.18
C THR A 32 -41.99 -24.48 -20.10
N ARG A 33 -42.99 -24.26 -19.23
CA ARG A 33 -43.53 -22.93 -18.94
C ARG A 33 -42.38 -22.08 -18.42
N LEU A 34 -41.77 -21.28 -19.31
CA LEU A 34 -40.89 -20.19 -18.89
C LEU A 34 -41.64 -19.41 -17.83
N PRO A 35 -40.99 -18.98 -16.71
CA PRO A 35 -41.64 -18.07 -15.80
C PRO A 35 -42.19 -16.91 -16.63
N SER A 36 -43.51 -16.71 -16.52
CA SER A 36 -44.27 -15.62 -17.11
C SER A 36 -43.40 -14.39 -17.23
N ALA A 37 -43.33 -13.84 -18.45
CA ALA A 37 -42.49 -12.71 -18.85
C ALA A 37 -42.24 -11.72 -17.69
N PRO A 38 -41.00 -11.25 -17.50
CA PRO A 38 -40.66 -10.40 -16.36
C PRO A 38 -41.64 -9.24 -16.31
N VAL A 39 -42.42 -9.17 -15.22
CA VAL A 39 -43.37 -8.08 -14.97
C VAL A 39 -42.59 -6.78 -15.12
N ARG A 40 -42.87 -6.03 -16.19
CA ARG A 40 -42.20 -4.76 -16.45
C ARG A 40 -42.43 -3.87 -15.24
N LYS A 41 -41.38 -3.59 -14.48
CA LYS A 41 -41.43 -2.54 -13.45
C LYS A 41 -41.85 -1.26 -14.17
N LYS A 42 -42.84 -0.55 -13.61
CA LYS A 42 -43.23 0.76 -14.11
C LYS A 42 -41.96 1.60 -14.26
N PRO A 43 -41.76 2.31 -15.38
CA PRO A 43 -40.59 3.15 -15.58
C PRO A 43 -40.39 4.01 -14.34
N GLY A 44 -39.16 4.04 -13.83
CA GLY A 44 -38.81 4.94 -12.73
C GLY A 44 -39.07 6.40 -13.13
N PRO A 45 -39.20 7.31 -12.16
CA PRO A 45 -39.30 8.73 -12.45
C PRO A 45 -38.18 9.17 -13.40
N LYS A 46 -38.52 9.96 -14.42
CA LYS A 46 -37.54 10.47 -15.37
C LYS A 46 -36.44 11.21 -14.58
N PRO A 47 -35.15 10.93 -14.83
CA PRO A 47 -34.09 11.64 -14.15
C PRO A 47 -34.25 13.15 -14.34
N LYS A 48 -34.10 13.91 -13.26
CA LYS A 48 -34.17 15.38 -13.29
C LYS A 48 -33.15 15.91 -14.29
N SER A 49 -33.55 16.94 -15.04
CA SER A 49 -32.68 17.68 -15.96
C SER A 49 -31.44 18.18 -15.20
N LEU A 50 -30.32 18.39 -15.89
CA LEU A 50 -29.10 18.89 -15.24
C LEU A 50 -29.36 20.20 -14.48
N LEU A 51 -30.28 21.04 -14.99
CA LEU A 51 -30.69 22.31 -14.41
C LEU A 51 -31.51 22.14 -13.11
N ASP A 52 -32.31 21.08 -13.00
CA ASP A 52 -33.17 20.83 -11.83
C ASP A 52 -32.49 19.99 -10.73
N ARG A 53 -31.24 19.57 -10.94
CA ARG A 53 -30.46 18.87 -9.92
C ARG A 53 -29.95 19.87 -8.90
N LYS A 54 -30.37 19.73 -7.64
CA LYS A 54 -29.72 20.45 -6.53
C LYS A 54 -28.27 19.94 -6.45
N ALA A 55 -27.29 20.79 -6.72
CA ALA A 55 -25.89 20.50 -6.47
C ALA A 55 -25.71 20.33 -4.95
N VAL A 56 -25.59 19.09 -4.48
CA VAL A 56 -25.22 18.82 -3.10
C VAL A 56 -23.71 18.79 -3.04
N ASP A 57 -23.10 19.97 -2.97
CA ASP A 57 -21.67 20.12 -2.72
C ASP A 57 -21.41 19.75 -1.26
N LYS A 58 -21.26 18.45 -1.00
CA LYS A 58 -20.78 18.01 0.31
C LYS A 58 -19.38 18.59 0.48
N PRO A 59 -19.10 19.35 1.55
CA PRO A 59 -17.78 19.92 1.74
C PRO A 59 -16.76 18.78 1.77
N ILE A 60 -15.76 18.84 0.88
CA ILE A 60 -14.66 17.89 0.83
C ILE A 60 -13.81 18.13 2.09
N LYS A 61 -14.08 17.37 3.16
CA LYS A 61 -13.39 17.52 4.45
C LYS A 61 -11.89 17.22 4.37
N ARG A 62 -11.46 16.45 3.36
CA ARG A 62 -10.06 16.09 3.17
C ARG A 62 -9.76 15.73 1.71
N PRO A 63 -8.76 16.34 1.07
CA PRO A 63 -8.27 15.84 -0.21
C PRO A 63 -7.65 14.44 0.03
N GLN A 64 -8.22 13.42 -0.60
CA GLN A 64 -7.66 12.07 -0.60
C GLN A 64 -6.40 12.08 -1.48
N ARG A 65 -5.23 12.17 -0.86
CA ARG A 65 -3.95 12.06 -1.56
C ARG A 65 -3.47 10.61 -1.51
N SER A 66 -3.55 9.92 -2.64
CA SER A 66 -2.81 8.68 -2.86
C SER A 66 -1.45 9.02 -3.47
N TYR A 67 -0.39 8.39 -2.94
CA TYR A 67 0.96 8.52 -3.48
C TYR A 67 1.32 7.21 -4.15
N SER A 68 1.83 7.28 -5.39
CA SER A 68 2.28 6.10 -6.12
C SER A 68 3.40 5.38 -5.37
N ARG A 69 3.58 4.09 -5.65
CA ARG A 69 4.66 3.32 -5.03
C ARG A 69 6.03 3.90 -5.41
N GLU A 70 6.24 4.30 -6.67
CA GLU A 70 7.51 4.92 -7.07
C GLU A 70 7.78 6.19 -6.25
N LYS A 71 6.73 6.99 -5.99
CA LYS A 71 6.89 8.19 -5.17
C LYS A 71 7.31 7.89 -3.74
N LYS A 72 6.75 6.84 -3.13
CA LYS A 72 7.17 6.38 -1.79
C LYS A 72 8.62 5.92 -1.81
N ILE A 73 9.03 5.15 -2.82
CA ILE A 73 10.40 4.67 -2.97
C ILE A 73 11.37 5.84 -3.14
N GLN A 74 11.04 6.83 -3.98
CA GLN A 74 11.87 8.03 -4.17
C GLN A 74 12.12 8.75 -2.84
N VAL A 75 11.08 8.90 -2.02
CA VAL A 75 11.18 9.57 -0.71
C VAL A 75 12.05 8.77 0.26
N LEU A 76 11.85 7.46 0.34
CA LEU A 76 12.66 6.59 1.21
C LEU A 76 14.12 6.54 0.76
N THR A 77 14.36 6.45 -0.54
CA THR A 77 15.71 6.46 -1.13
C THR A 77 16.41 7.78 -0.87
N PHE A 78 15.68 8.90 -0.97
CA PHE A 78 16.19 10.23 -0.63
C PHE A 78 16.62 10.30 0.84
N LEU A 79 15.80 9.82 1.77
CA LEU A 79 16.15 9.82 3.19
C LEU A 79 17.38 8.94 3.53
N LEU A 80 17.54 7.81 2.83
CA LEU A 80 18.66 6.89 3.08
C LEU A 80 19.99 7.40 2.51
N HIS A 81 19.98 7.85 1.25
CA HIS A 81 21.21 8.11 0.51
C HIS A 81 21.59 9.58 0.45
N HIS A 82 20.62 10.49 0.50
CA HIS A 82 20.92 11.91 0.38
C HIS A 82 21.57 12.42 1.67
N LYS A 83 22.68 13.14 1.51
CA LYS A 83 23.38 13.79 2.61
C LYS A 83 23.38 15.30 2.40
N GLN A 84 23.09 16.07 3.45
CA GLN A 84 23.09 17.52 3.42
C GLN A 84 24.29 18.10 4.14
N VAL A 85 24.83 19.20 3.62
CA VAL A 85 25.91 19.95 4.27
C VAL A 85 25.37 20.61 5.54
N ARG A 86 26.03 20.41 6.69
CA ARG A 86 25.71 21.17 7.90
C ARG A 86 26.08 22.64 7.69
N THR A 87 25.08 23.50 7.65
CA THR A 87 25.29 24.95 7.67
C THR A 87 25.78 25.40 9.06
N ARG A 88 26.65 26.42 9.10
CA ARG A 88 27.36 26.90 10.31
C ARG A 88 26.46 27.12 11.53
N GLN A 89 25.20 27.51 11.33
CA GLN A 89 24.28 27.87 12.41
C GLN A 89 23.98 26.76 13.44
N ILE A 90 24.21 25.48 13.12
CA ILE A 90 23.98 24.37 14.06
C ILE A 90 25.22 24.06 14.91
N GLN A 91 26.41 24.50 14.48
CA GLN A 91 27.64 24.30 15.25
C GLN A 91 27.62 25.12 16.56
N GLU A 92 26.97 26.28 16.56
CA GLU A 92 26.99 27.23 17.67
C GLU A 92 26.27 26.74 18.93
N ARG A 93 25.44 25.68 18.86
CA ARG A 93 24.77 25.11 20.05
C ARG A 93 25.60 24.07 20.80
N ARG A 94 26.87 23.83 20.43
CA ARG A 94 27.72 22.84 21.12
C ARG A 94 28.87 23.49 21.90
N ARG A 95 28.74 23.39 23.22
CA ARG A 95 29.76 23.47 24.28
C ARG A 95 30.52 24.79 24.45
N ASN A 96 30.19 25.48 25.54
CA ASN A 96 31.20 26.11 26.40
C ASN A 96 32.32 25.09 26.64
N GLY A 97 33.47 25.23 25.97
CA GLY A 97 34.64 24.36 26.14
C GLY A 97 35.17 23.64 24.90
N ALA A 98 34.69 23.92 23.68
CA ALA A 98 35.38 23.44 22.48
C ALA A 98 36.64 24.29 22.22
N SER A 99 37.80 23.63 22.24
CA SER A 99 39.10 24.24 21.93
C SER A 99 39.07 24.84 20.52
N GLU A 100 39.66 26.03 20.37
CA GLU A 100 39.79 26.80 19.13
C GLU A 100 40.37 25.98 17.96
N ALA A 101 41.15 24.93 18.27
CA ALA A 101 41.72 23.99 17.30
C ALA A 101 40.68 23.13 16.56
N ASP A 102 39.52 22.84 17.17
CA ASP A 102 38.45 22.03 16.54
C ASP A 102 37.63 22.84 15.52
N ILE A 103 37.72 24.18 15.59
CA ILE A 103 37.01 25.11 14.70
C ILE A 103 37.83 25.33 13.41
N LEU A 104 39.17 25.37 13.51
CA LEU A 104 40.07 25.67 12.40
C LEU A 104 40.45 24.46 11.52
N LEU A 105 40.29 23.22 12.02
CA LEU A 105 40.40 22.01 11.17
C LEU A 105 39.13 21.76 10.32
N SER A 106 38.07 22.54 10.54
CA SER A 106 36.75 22.37 9.91
C SER A 106 36.51 23.29 8.71
N THR A 107 37.56 23.90 8.17
CA THR A 107 37.48 24.85 7.05
C THR A 107 37.44 24.16 5.67
N ASP A 108 37.95 22.92 5.57
CA ASP A 108 37.95 22.10 4.33
C ASP A 108 37.05 20.85 4.40
N LEU A 109 36.41 20.58 5.55
CA LEU A 109 35.62 19.37 5.76
C LEU A 109 34.13 19.71 5.82
N LEU A 110 33.45 19.69 4.67
CA LEU A 110 31.99 19.71 4.58
C LEU A 110 31.43 18.57 5.46
N ARG A 111 30.96 18.90 6.66
CA ARG A 111 30.32 17.90 7.52
C ARG A 111 28.93 17.60 6.95
N TYR A 112 28.81 16.44 6.32
CA TYR A 112 27.55 15.92 5.84
C TYR A 112 26.70 15.39 7.02
N ARG A 113 25.40 15.67 6.98
CA ARG A 113 24.37 15.07 7.85
C ARG A 113 23.36 14.28 7.02
N ASP A 114 22.68 13.36 7.68
CA ASP A 114 21.51 12.72 7.11
C ASP A 114 20.36 13.73 6.94
N VAL A 115 19.58 13.53 5.89
CA VAL A 115 18.39 14.35 5.62
C VAL A 115 17.34 14.11 6.70
N THR A 116 16.74 15.20 7.17
CA THR A 116 15.62 15.12 8.13
C THR A 116 14.28 14.86 7.44
N LEU A 117 13.32 14.29 8.16
CA LEU A 117 11.96 14.09 7.63
C LEU A 117 11.28 15.42 7.21
N GLU A 118 11.65 16.52 7.87
CA GLU A 118 11.16 17.87 7.57
C GLU A 118 11.68 18.35 6.21
N GLU A 119 12.98 18.22 5.95
CA GLU A 119 13.59 18.55 4.66
C GLU A 119 12.98 17.72 3.52
N ALA A 120 12.78 16.41 3.74
CA ALA A 120 12.10 15.57 2.77
C ALA A 120 10.64 16.01 2.54
N GLY A 121 9.96 16.45 3.59
CA GLY A 121 8.61 17.00 3.51
C GLY A 121 8.53 18.25 2.65
N VAL A 122 9.50 19.16 2.84
CA VAL A 122 9.64 20.39 2.03
C VAL A 122 9.98 20.04 0.58
N PHE A 123 10.94 19.15 0.36
CA PHE A 123 11.41 18.78 -0.99
C PHE A 123 10.32 18.10 -1.82
N PHE A 124 9.61 17.12 -1.26
CA PHE A 124 8.58 16.37 -1.97
C PHE A 124 7.17 16.98 -1.87
N LYS A 125 6.98 18.03 -1.05
CA LYS A 125 5.68 18.63 -0.71
C LYS A 125 4.70 17.62 -0.09
N ILE A 126 5.23 16.78 0.80
CA ILE A 126 4.49 15.72 1.48
C ILE A 126 4.46 16.03 2.97
N PRO A 127 3.31 15.90 3.67
CA PRO A 127 3.26 16.09 5.11
C PRO A 127 4.24 15.16 5.83
N VAL A 128 4.99 15.69 6.80
CA VAL A 128 5.98 14.94 7.59
C VAL A 128 5.38 13.69 8.24
N SER A 129 4.13 13.78 8.71
CA SER A 129 3.39 12.65 9.28
C SER A 129 3.18 11.49 8.31
N THR A 130 3.05 11.78 7.01
CA THR A 130 2.90 10.76 5.96
C THR A 130 4.23 10.08 5.68
N ILE A 131 5.32 10.87 5.60
CA ILE A 131 6.67 10.34 5.42
C ILE A 131 7.06 9.46 6.63
N GLY A 132 6.76 9.90 7.85
CA GLY A 132 7.02 9.12 9.06
C GLY A 132 6.34 7.75 9.04
N ARG A 133 5.07 7.67 8.59
CA ARG A 133 4.37 6.38 8.42
C ARG A 133 5.06 5.47 7.41
N TRP A 134 5.55 6.02 6.29
CA TRP A 134 6.30 5.23 5.30
C TRP A 134 7.65 4.80 5.82
N TRP A 135 8.32 5.63 6.62
CA TRP A 135 9.61 5.32 7.22
C TRP A 135 9.54 4.13 8.18
N THR A 136 8.46 4.02 8.97
CA THR A 136 8.19 2.86 9.82
C THR A 136 7.95 1.59 9.01
N LYS A 137 7.26 1.70 7.86
CA LYS A 137 6.94 0.59 6.94
C LYS A 137 7.94 0.45 5.79
N ARG A 138 9.15 1.01 5.92
CA ARG A 138 10.09 1.12 4.79
C ARG A 138 10.49 -0.25 4.23
N GLU A 139 10.64 -1.24 5.10
CA GLU A 139 11.03 -2.60 4.71
C GLU A 139 9.94 -3.26 3.87
N GLU A 140 8.67 -3.17 4.29
CA GLU A 140 7.49 -3.64 3.54
C GLU A 140 7.40 -2.97 2.15
N ILE A 141 7.52 -1.63 2.10
CA ILE A 141 7.39 -0.87 0.84
C ILE A 141 8.52 -1.21 -0.14
N LEU A 142 9.75 -1.42 0.36
CA LEU A 142 10.91 -1.77 -0.44
C LEU A 142 10.90 -3.25 -0.87
N GLN A 143 10.42 -4.16 -0.01
CA GLN A 143 10.36 -5.60 -0.29
C GLN A 143 9.19 -6.01 -1.19
N ASP A 144 8.12 -5.21 -1.26
CA ASP A 144 6.99 -5.41 -2.18
C ASP A 144 7.41 -5.21 -3.65
N ASN A 145 8.37 -6.03 -4.10
CA ASN A 145 8.77 -6.18 -5.47
C ASN A 145 7.65 -6.92 -6.20
N CYS A 146 7.09 -6.26 -7.21
CA CYS A 146 6.28 -6.88 -8.25
C CYS A 146 5.06 -7.69 -7.77
N ARG A 147 3.95 -7.01 -7.48
CA ARG A 147 2.64 -7.54 -7.87
C ARG A 147 2.39 -7.12 -9.32
N GLU A 148 2.84 -7.98 -10.23
CA GLU A 148 2.07 -8.53 -11.35
C GLU A 148 1.00 -7.61 -11.99
N GLY A 149 1.19 -7.23 -13.26
CA GLY A 149 0.05 -7.09 -14.19
C GLY A 149 -0.36 -5.69 -14.66
N ILE A 150 0.56 -4.87 -15.17
CA ILE A 150 0.21 -3.86 -16.19
C ILE A 150 0.98 -4.26 -17.46
N PRO A 151 0.33 -4.42 -18.63
CA PRO A 151 0.92 -5.00 -19.83
C PRO A 151 2.19 -4.28 -20.30
#